data_AF-A0A8J5T5C8-F1
#
_entry.id   AF-A0A8J5T5C8-F1
#
_cell.length_a   1.000
_cell.length_b   1.000
_cell.length_c   1.000
_cell.angle_alpha   90.00
_cell.angle_beta   90.00
_cell.angle_gamma   90.00
#
_symmetry.space_group_name_H-M   'P 1'
#
loop_
_entity.id
_entity.type
_entity.pdbx_description
1 polymer ?
#
loop_
_entity_poly.entity_id
_entity_poly.type
_entity_poly.pdbx_seq_one_letter_code
_entity_poly.pdbx_strand_id
1 'polypeptide(L)'
;MPGLSNTYFLSGGKVYFDTPSGRRDGTFSNDSGPINFLPPSSTSNISDLISFFAVKGLSVEDMVILSGAHTVGRSHCSSFVSDRLNASVFSDIDAGSPVPKERAGPHGALHLRRGATDVAGDREDCGGQRQHPRGLWEDRFKKSMVKMASIEVKTGYQGQIYQEELQGCQPLTDA
;
A
#
# COMPACT_ATOMS: atom_id res chain seq x y z
N MET A 1 -11.14 -19.07 14.38
CA MET A 1 -11.22 -19.33 12.93
C MET A 1 -10.53 -18.17 12.22
N PRO A 2 -9.59 -18.39 11.29
CA PRO A 2 -9.09 -17.30 10.46
C PRO A 2 -10.28 -16.66 9.73
N GLY A 3 -10.39 -15.34 9.80
CA GLY A 3 -11.41 -14.59 9.07
C GLY A 3 -11.01 -14.45 7.61
N LEU A 4 -11.97 -14.55 6.69
CA LEU A 4 -11.73 -14.20 5.29
C LEU A 4 -11.73 -12.66 5.16
N SER A 5 -10.68 -12.11 4.56
CA SER A 5 -10.58 -10.66 4.32
C SER A 5 -11.53 -10.20 3.23
N ASN A 6 -11.96 -8.93 3.25
CA ASN A 6 -12.73 -8.32 2.15
C ASN A 6 -12.01 -8.44 0.81
N THR A 7 -10.67 -8.41 0.80
CA THR A 7 -9.86 -8.61 -0.40
C THR A 7 -10.08 -9.98 -1.04
N TYR A 8 -10.34 -11.02 -0.24
CA TYR A 8 -10.66 -12.36 -0.73
C TYR A 8 -11.96 -12.33 -1.54
N PHE A 9 -13.02 -11.72 -1.00
CA PHE A 9 -14.30 -11.63 -1.69
C PHE A 9 -14.23 -10.75 -2.94
N LEU A 10 -13.64 -9.56 -2.84
CA LEU A 10 -13.56 -8.60 -3.95
C LEU A 10 -12.69 -9.11 -5.11
N SER A 11 -11.73 -10.00 -4.83
CA SER A 11 -10.90 -10.62 -5.87
C SER A 11 -11.52 -11.89 -6.48
N GLY A 12 -12.70 -12.32 -6.01
CA GLY A 12 -13.31 -13.59 -6.40
C GLY A 12 -12.50 -14.81 -5.93
N GLY A 13 -11.89 -14.71 -4.74
CA GLY A 13 -11.09 -15.78 -4.13
C GLY A 13 -9.64 -15.86 -4.59
N LYS A 14 -9.17 -14.92 -5.44
CA LYS A 14 -7.81 -14.94 -6.00
C LYS A 14 -6.75 -14.47 -5.01
N VAL A 15 -7.11 -13.58 -4.09
CA VAL A 15 -6.20 -13.03 -3.07
C VAL A 15 -6.57 -13.63 -1.72
N TYR A 16 -5.71 -14.50 -1.19
CA TYR A 16 -5.88 -15.12 0.12
C TYR A 16 -4.64 -14.91 0.98
N PHE A 17 -4.86 -14.46 2.21
CA PHE A 17 -3.91 -14.45 3.30
C PHE A 17 -4.65 -14.50 4.63
N ASP A 18 -4.10 -15.20 5.62
CA ASP A 18 -4.70 -15.33 6.93
C ASP A 18 -4.67 -13.97 7.64
N THR A 19 -5.84 -13.37 7.84
CA THR A 19 -5.96 -12.17 8.67
C THR A 19 -6.21 -12.56 10.12
N PRO A 20 -5.35 -12.11 11.08
CA PRO A 20 -5.62 -12.30 12.50
C PRO A 20 -6.97 -11.69 12.88
N SER A 21 -7.80 -12.47 13.56
CA SER A 21 -9.10 -12.03 14.08
C SER A 21 -9.00 -11.62 15.57
N GLY A 22 -10.03 -10.95 16.09
CA GLY A 22 -10.16 -10.67 17.53
C GLY A 22 -9.69 -9.28 17.95
N ARG A 23 -9.37 -8.40 17.00
CA ARG A 23 -9.20 -6.97 17.27
C ARG A 23 -10.53 -6.38 17.74
N ARG A 24 -10.47 -5.61 18.82
CA ARG A 24 -11.59 -4.82 19.34
C ARG A 24 -11.52 -3.37 18.89
N ASP A 25 -12.68 -2.72 18.87
CA ASP A 25 -12.80 -1.34 18.45
C ASP A 25 -12.41 -0.36 19.57
N GLY A 26 -11.89 0.79 19.17
CA GLY A 26 -11.61 1.89 20.08
C GLY A 26 -12.90 2.57 20.56
N THR A 27 -12.91 3.05 21.79
CA THR A 27 -14.05 3.77 22.39
C THR A 27 -14.03 5.27 22.11
N PHE A 28 -12.92 5.79 21.60
CA PHE A 28 -12.75 7.18 21.19
C PHE A 28 -11.84 7.25 19.97
N SER A 29 -12.01 8.30 19.17
CA SER A 29 -11.13 8.64 18.05
C SER A 29 -10.20 9.79 18.46
N ASN A 30 -8.98 9.81 17.94
CA ASN A 30 -8.02 10.88 18.15
C ASN A 30 -7.68 11.50 16.78
N ASP A 31 -8.02 12.77 16.58
CA ASP A 31 -7.81 13.52 15.35
C ASP A 31 -6.36 14.03 15.22
N SER A 32 -5.72 14.36 16.33
CA SER A 32 -4.32 14.83 16.39
C SER A 32 -3.30 13.71 16.25
N GLY A 33 -3.70 12.47 16.55
CA GLY A 33 -2.85 11.28 16.43
C GLY A 33 -2.31 11.04 15.02
N PRO A 34 -3.18 10.95 13.99
CA PRO A 34 -2.79 10.72 12.61
C PRO A 34 -1.68 11.63 12.09
N ILE A 35 -1.67 12.92 12.46
CA ILE A 35 -0.68 13.90 11.99
C ILE A 35 0.75 13.50 12.37
N ASN A 36 0.92 12.80 13.49
CA ASN A 36 2.25 12.39 13.98
C ASN A 36 2.69 11.02 13.48
N PHE A 37 1.78 10.22 12.91
CA PHE A 37 2.01 8.80 12.63
C PHE A 37 1.68 8.37 11.21
N LEU A 38 1.03 9.22 10.42
CA LEU A 38 0.81 9.01 9.00
C LEU A 38 1.82 9.83 8.20
N PRO A 39 2.34 9.27 7.08
CA PRO A 39 3.12 10.03 6.12
C PRO A 39 2.35 11.29 5.69
N PRO A 40 2.90 12.49 5.89
CA PRO A 40 2.13 13.74 5.83
C PRO A 40 1.86 14.21 4.40
N SER A 41 2.69 13.80 3.42
CA SER A 41 2.55 14.24 2.04
C SER A 41 2.92 13.13 1.06
N SER A 42 2.23 13.12 -0.09
CA SER A 42 2.63 12.41 -1.32
C SER A 42 3.96 12.89 -1.91
N THR A 43 4.50 13.98 -1.36
CA THR A 43 5.78 14.61 -1.74
C THR A 43 6.85 14.47 -0.65
N SER A 44 6.60 13.66 0.39
CA SER A 44 7.58 13.40 1.46
C SER A 44 8.84 12.74 0.92
N ASN A 45 9.99 13.13 1.46
CA ASN A 45 11.26 12.51 1.12
C ASN A 45 11.32 11.06 1.64
N ILE A 46 12.11 10.22 0.98
CA ILE A 46 12.29 8.81 1.38
C ILE A 46 12.76 8.69 2.84
N SER A 47 13.62 9.59 3.31
CA SER A 47 14.09 9.59 4.70
C SER A 47 12.95 9.79 5.71
N ASP A 48 11.97 10.64 5.38
CA ASP A 48 10.81 10.87 6.22
C ASP A 48 9.92 9.63 6.25
N LEU A 49 9.65 9.05 5.07
CA LEU A 49 8.86 7.82 4.95
C LEU A 49 9.46 6.67 5.77
N ILE A 50 10.79 6.48 5.69
CA ILE A 50 11.50 5.47 6.50
C ILE A 50 11.26 5.71 8.00
N SER A 51 11.32 6.98 8.43
CA SER A 51 11.14 7.35 9.84
C SER A 51 9.70 7.09 10.31
N PHE A 52 8.69 7.44 9.51
CA PHE A 52 7.28 7.19 9.82
C PHE A 52 6.97 5.69 9.91
N PHE A 53 7.48 4.87 8.99
CA PHE A 53 7.29 3.41 9.05
C PHE A 53 8.03 2.80 10.24
N ALA A 54 9.23 3.28 10.55
CA ALA A 54 10.02 2.80 11.69
C ALA A 54 9.34 3.06 13.04
N VAL A 55 8.66 4.20 13.21
CA VAL A 55 7.88 4.51 14.44
C VAL A 55 6.78 3.46 14.68
N LYS A 56 6.27 2.84 13.62
CA LYS A 56 5.27 1.77 13.68
C LYS A 56 5.87 0.36 13.62
N GLY A 57 7.20 0.22 13.75
CA GLY A 57 7.90 -1.06 13.75
C GLY A 57 7.99 -1.74 12.38
N LEU A 58 7.75 -1.00 11.29
CA LEU A 58 7.84 -1.49 9.92
C LEU A 58 9.25 -1.21 9.36
N SER A 59 9.80 -2.17 8.61
CA SER A 59 11.13 -2.02 8.00
C SER A 59 11.07 -1.17 6.72
N VAL A 60 12.24 -0.80 6.20
CA VAL A 60 12.35 -0.15 4.88
C VAL A 60 11.79 -1.05 3.77
N GLU A 61 11.97 -2.38 3.90
CA GLU A 61 11.38 -3.33 2.98
C GLU A 61 9.84 -3.31 3.06
N ASP A 62 9.28 -3.33 4.28
CA ASP A 62 7.83 -3.22 4.48
C ASP A 62 7.31 -1.92 3.85
N MET A 63 8.00 -0.80 4.03
CA MET A 63 7.64 0.49 3.42
C MET A 63 7.53 0.38 1.90
N VAL A 64 8.52 -0.21 1.23
CA VAL A 64 8.49 -0.32 -0.23
C VAL A 64 7.41 -1.29 -0.69
N ILE A 65 7.30 -2.45 -0.05
CA ILE A 65 6.29 -3.46 -0.40
C ILE A 65 4.88 -2.88 -0.22
N LEU A 66 4.60 -2.20 0.89
CA LEU A 66 3.30 -1.59 1.19
C LEU A 66 3.00 -0.38 0.29
N SER A 67 4.01 0.35 -0.16
CA SER A 67 3.84 1.40 -1.18
C SER A 67 3.29 0.84 -2.51
N GLY A 68 3.50 -0.45 -2.78
CA GLY A 68 2.87 -1.17 -3.89
C GLY A 68 1.34 -1.21 -3.84
N ALA A 69 0.71 -0.91 -2.69
CA ALA A 69 -0.74 -0.79 -2.59
C ALA A 69 -1.30 0.34 -3.50
N HIS A 70 -0.49 1.33 -3.86
CA HIS A 70 -0.87 2.41 -4.79
C HIS A 70 -1.01 1.95 -6.26
N THR A 71 -0.72 0.69 -6.57
CA THR A 71 -0.97 0.11 -7.91
C THR A 71 -2.46 0.01 -8.25
N VAL A 72 -3.32 0.06 -7.23
CA VAL A 72 -4.77 0.07 -7.35
C VAL A 72 -5.36 1.26 -6.59
N GLY A 73 -6.38 1.90 -7.15
CA GLY A 73 -7.04 3.04 -6.52
C GLY A 73 -7.02 4.30 -7.39
N ARG A 74 -7.39 5.43 -6.77
CA ARG A 74 -7.41 6.76 -7.38
C ARG A 74 -6.92 7.77 -6.35
N SER A 75 -6.42 8.90 -6.83
CA SER A 75 -5.94 10.00 -5.99
C SER A 75 -6.41 11.34 -6.54
N HIS A 76 -6.51 12.35 -5.68
CA HIS A 76 -6.88 13.71 -6.09
C HIS A 76 -5.69 14.42 -6.73
N CYS A 77 -5.95 15.29 -7.70
CA CYS A 77 -4.90 16.06 -8.37
C CYS A 77 -4.07 16.90 -7.39
N SER A 78 -4.71 17.48 -6.37
CA SER A 78 -4.05 18.29 -5.34
C SER A 78 -2.91 17.57 -4.61
N SER A 79 -2.94 16.23 -4.55
CA SER A 79 -1.87 15.45 -3.93
C SER A 79 -0.54 15.49 -4.70
N PHE A 80 -0.53 15.82 -6.00
CA PHE A 80 0.72 15.78 -6.79
C PHE A 80 1.01 17.05 -7.57
N VAL A 81 0.06 17.98 -7.64
CA VAL A 81 0.15 19.15 -8.51
C VAL A 81 1.24 20.14 -8.11
N SER A 82 1.52 20.32 -6.81
CA SER A 82 2.56 21.24 -6.31
C SER A 82 3.94 20.96 -6.93
N ASP A 83 4.22 19.68 -7.19
CA ASP A 83 5.54 19.21 -7.59
C ASP A 83 5.61 18.88 -9.09
N ARG A 84 4.46 18.77 -9.77
CA ARG A 84 4.37 18.34 -11.16
C ARG A 84 4.07 19.44 -12.18
N LEU A 85 3.40 20.52 -11.77
CA LEU A 85 2.99 21.59 -12.71
C LEU A 85 3.85 22.85 -12.61
N ASN A 86 4.76 22.93 -11.64
CA ASN A 86 5.72 24.03 -11.59
C ASN A 86 6.97 23.65 -12.39
N ALA A 87 7.14 24.23 -13.59
CA ALA A 87 8.25 23.96 -14.51
C ALA A 87 9.66 24.25 -13.93
N SER A 88 9.74 24.81 -12.72
CA SER A 88 10.98 25.04 -11.98
C SER A 88 11.34 23.92 -11.00
N VAL A 89 10.48 22.91 -10.84
CA VAL A 89 10.74 21.71 -10.02
C VAL A 89 11.18 20.59 -10.96
N PHE A 90 12.41 20.10 -10.78
CA PHE A 90 12.85 18.87 -11.44
C PHE A 90 12.00 17.72 -10.89
N SER A 91 11.04 17.24 -11.69
CA SER A 91 10.29 16.04 -11.38
C SER A 91 10.95 14.86 -12.12
N ASP A 92 11.21 13.79 -11.38
CA ASP A 92 11.70 12.51 -11.87
C ASP A 92 10.61 11.67 -12.56
N ILE A 93 9.42 12.25 -12.74
CA ILE A 93 8.25 11.61 -13.33
C ILE A 93 7.99 12.21 -14.70
N ASP A 94 8.54 11.57 -15.73
CA ASP A 94 8.39 11.99 -17.13
C ASP A 94 6.92 11.87 -17.58
N ALA A 95 6.29 13.02 -17.83
CA ALA A 95 4.99 13.13 -18.45
C ALA A 95 5.15 13.24 -19.97
N GLY A 96 5.87 12.29 -20.58
CA GLY A 96 6.09 12.15 -22.03
C GLY A 96 5.92 13.42 -22.87
N SER A 97 6.98 14.23 -22.96
CA SER A 97 7.08 15.30 -23.97
C SER A 97 7.99 14.85 -25.13
N PRO A 98 7.76 15.31 -26.37
CA PRO A 98 8.33 14.71 -27.56
C PRO A 98 9.83 15.01 -27.61
N VAL A 99 10.64 14.01 -27.27
CA VAL A 99 12.06 14.02 -27.64
C VAL A 99 12.14 14.18 -29.16
N PRO A 100 12.92 15.14 -29.70
CA PRO A 100 13.29 15.12 -31.11
C PRO A 100 13.80 13.71 -31.42
N LYS A 101 13.31 13.11 -32.51
CA LYS A 101 13.79 11.80 -32.97
C LYS A 101 15.26 11.92 -33.38
N GLU A 102 16.16 11.91 -32.41
CA GLU A 102 17.54 11.55 -32.65
C GLU A 102 17.55 10.06 -33.00
N ARG A 103 18.24 9.75 -34.09
CA ARG A 103 18.23 8.47 -34.78
C ARG A 103 18.44 7.31 -33.81
N ALA A 104 17.47 6.40 -33.76
CA ALA A 104 17.55 5.15 -33.04
C ALA A 104 18.78 4.33 -33.47
N GLY A 105 19.71 4.12 -32.53
CA GLY A 105 20.66 3.01 -32.58
C GLY A 105 19.97 1.67 -32.23
N PRO A 106 20.60 0.52 -32.51
CA PRO A 106 19.91 -0.78 -32.63
C PRO A 106 19.61 -1.48 -31.28
N HIS A 107 19.49 -0.77 -30.17
CA HIS A 107 19.20 -1.38 -28.88
C HIS A 107 17.90 -0.85 -28.27
N GLY A 108 16.86 -1.69 -28.38
CA GLY A 108 15.89 -1.88 -27.30
C GLY A 108 14.67 -0.97 -27.30
N ALA A 109 13.62 -1.38 -28.02
CA ALA A 109 12.27 -0.96 -27.72
C ALA A 109 11.90 -1.39 -26.27
N LEU A 110 11.65 -0.41 -25.39
CA LEU A 110 11.13 -0.65 -24.05
C LEU A 110 9.69 -1.16 -24.16
N HIS A 111 9.54 -2.48 -24.09
CA HIS A 111 8.26 -3.15 -23.93
C HIS A 111 7.66 -2.75 -22.57
N LEU A 112 6.43 -2.24 -22.58
CA LEU A 112 5.65 -1.97 -21.37
C LEU A 112 5.41 -3.28 -20.59
N ARG A 113 6.26 -3.56 -19.60
CA ARG A 113 6.04 -4.61 -18.61
C ARG A 113 5.12 -4.04 -17.52
N ARG A 114 3.95 -4.64 -17.38
CA ARG A 114 3.08 -4.49 -16.20
C ARG A 114 3.87 -4.89 -14.95
N GLY A 115 3.81 -4.06 -13.90
CA GLY A 115 4.11 -4.47 -12.52
C GLY A 115 5.12 -3.59 -11.79
N ALA A 116 4.76 -3.17 -10.57
CA ALA A 116 5.68 -2.67 -9.58
C ALA A 116 6.53 -3.85 -9.04
N THR A 117 7.71 -4.02 -9.60
CA THR A 117 8.74 -5.01 -9.25
C THR A 117 10.06 -4.21 -9.37
N ASP A 118 10.95 -4.02 -8.39
CA ASP A 118 11.45 -4.86 -7.32
C ASP A 118 12.17 -3.97 -6.30
N VAL A 119 11.98 -4.17 -4.99
CA VAL A 119 12.98 -3.79 -3.99
C VAL A 119 13.23 -4.99 -3.11
N ALA A 120 14.13 -5.85 -3.60
CA ALA A 120 14.90 -6.72 -2.74
C ALA A 120 16.23 -6.03 -2.50
N GLY A 121 16.39 -5.46 -1.30
CA GLY A 121 17.71 -5.05 -0.84
C GLY A 121 18.56 -6.30 -0.65
N ASP A 122 19.43 -6.58 -1.61
CA ASP A 122 20.66 -7.37 -1.47
C ASP A 122 21.61 -6.86 -2.55
N ARG A 123 22.69 -6.20 -2.13
CA ARG A 123 23.76 -5.72 -3.01
C ARG A 123 24.45 -6.95 -3.63
N GLU A 124 24.24 -7.24 -4.93
CA GLU A 124 25.23 -7.80 -5.87
C GLU A 124 24.68 -8.12 -7.29
N ASP A 125 25.44 -7.58 -8.27
CA ASP A 125 25.74 -8.01 -9.65
C ASP A 125 24.73 -7.89 -10.82
N CYS A 126 25.07 -7.01 -11.77
CA CYS A 126 24.52 -6.94 -13.13
C CYS A 126 25.10 -8.07 -13.99
N GLY A 127 24.77 -9.34 -13.68
CA GLY A 127 25.39 -10.48 -14.35
C GLY A 127 24.58 -11.78 -14.41
N GLY A 128 23.37 -11.85 -13.87
CA GLY A 128 22.60 -13.10 -13.89
C GLY A 128 21.10 -12.88 -13.73
N GLN A 129 20.32 -13.39 -14.68
CA GLN A 129 18.86 -13.46 -14.56
C GLN A 129 18.47 -14.37 -13.39
N ARG A 130 18.41 -13.82 -12.17
CA ARG A 130 17.59 -14.43 -11.12
C ARG A 130 16.15 -14.15 -11.48
N GLN A 131 15.49 -15.11 -12.12
CA GLN A 131 14.04 -15.13 -12.19
C GLN A 131 13.53 -15.09 -10.75
N HIS A 132 13.02 -13.94 -10.30
CA HIS A 132 12.29 -13.90 -9.04
C HIS A 132 11.16 -14.94 -9.17
N PRO A 133 10.99 -15.84 -8.18
CA PRO A 133 9.89 -16.79 -8.20
C PRO A 133 8.60 -16.03 -8.42
N ARG A 134 7.78 -16.46 -9.39
CA ARG A 134 6.43 -15.89 -9.57
C ARG A 134 5.73 -15.92 -8.21
N GLY A 135 5.22 -14.78 -7.74
CA GLY A 135 4.55 -14.69 -6.43
C GLY A 135 5.39 -14.08 -5.30
N LEU A 136 6.69 -13.82 -5.50
CA LEU A 136 7.56 -13.33 -4.42
C LEU A 136 7.08 -11.99 -3.83
N TRP A 137 6.68 -11.05 -4.70
CA TRP A 137 6.14 -9.77 -4.25
C TRP A 137 4.83 -9.97 -3.49
N GLU A 138 3.93 -10.80 -4.02
CA GLU A 138 2.64 -11.11 -3.42
C GLU A 138 2.80 -11.72 -2.01
N ASP A 139 3.76 -12.63 -1.84
CA ASP A 139 4.05 -13.25 -0.55
C ASP A 139 4.62 -12.26 0.47
N ARG A 140 5.51 -11.36 0.02
CA ARG A 140 6.04 -10.28 0.86
C ARG A 140 4.93 -9.28 1.23
N PHE A 141 4.10 -8.90 0.26
CA PHE A 141 2.96 -8.01 0.47
C PHE A 141 1.99 -8.55 1.51
N LYS A 142 1.61 -9.84 1.41
CA LYS A 142 0.76 -10.50 2.41
C LYS A 142 1.37 -10.43 3.81
N LYS A 143 2.67 -10.73 3.94
CA LYS A 143 3.38 -10.68 5.23
C LYS A 143 3.41 -9.27 5.80
N SER A 144 3.73 -8.26 5.00
CA SER A 144 3.76 -6.86 5.45
C SER A 144 2.37 -6.36 5.83
N MET A 145 1.31 -6.77 5.13
CA MET A 145 -0.08 -6.46 5.48
C MET A 145 -0.50 -7.07 6.83
N VAL A 146 -0.15 -8.33 7.08
CA VAL A 146 -0.41 -8.99 8.38
C VAL A 146 0.37 -8.31 9.49
N LYS A 147 1.66 -7.98 9.26
CA LYS A 147 2.49 -7.25 10.21
C LYS A 147 1.89 -5.88 10.56
N MET A 148 1.43 -5.13 9.57
CA MET A 148 0.75 -3.85 9.77
C MET A 148 -0.56 -4.02 10.56
N ALA A 149 -1.33 -5.07 10.28
CA ALA A 149 -2.58 -5.35 11.00
C ALA A 149 -2.37 -5.70 12.49
N SER A 150 -1.16 -6.12 12.87
CA SER A 150 -0.79 -6.44 14.25
C SER A 150 -0.30 -5.24 15.07
N ILE A 151 -0.31 -4.02 14.52
CA ILE A 151 0.09 -2.81 15.23
C ILE A 151 -1.02 -2.37 16.20
N GLU A 152 -0.64 -2.11 17.47
CA GLU A 152 -1.49 -1.46 18.48
C GLU A 152 -2.89 -2.10 18.65
N VAL A 153 -2.96 -3.43 18.53
CA VAL A 153 -4.22 -4.19 18.59
C VAL A 153 -4.78 -4.21 20.01
N LYS A 154 -6.05 -3.78 20.15
CA LYS A 154 -6.83 -3.96 21.37
C LYS A 154 -7.40 -5.38 21.45
N THR A 155 -7.15 -6.08 22.55
CA THR A 155 -7.62 -7.45 22.80
C THR A 155 -8.20 -7.63 24.20
N GLY A 156 -8.85 -8.77 24.46
CA GLY A 156 -9.41 -9.08 25.78
C GLY A 156 -10.45 -8.03 26.21
N TYR A 157 -10.20 -7.35 27.32
CA TYR A 157 -11.08 -6.30 27.85
C TYR A 157 -10.74 -4.88 27.34
N GLN A 158 -9.70 -4.73 26.52
CA GLN A 158 -9.33 -3.45 25.94
C GLN A 158 -10.25 -3.15 24.76
N GLY A 159 -10.99 -2.04 24.82
CA GLY A 159 -11.96 -1.67 23.78
C GLY A 159 -13.26 -2.46 23.84
N GLN A 160 -14.08 -2.33 22.79
CA GLN A 160 -15.42 -2.90 22.74
C GLN A 160 -15.67 -3.61 21.40
N ILE A 161 -16.71 -4.45 21.38
CA ILE A 161 -17.33 -4.92 20.15
C ILE A 161 -18.58 -4.06 20.00
N TYR A 162 -18.67 -3.23 18.95
CA TYR A 162 -19.90 -2.49 18.72
C TYR A 162 -21.03 -3.50 18.50
N GLN A 163 -22.05 -3.43 19.35
CA GLN A 163 -23.31 -4.07 19.04
C GLN A 163 -23.95 -3.23 17.94
N GLU A 164 -24.15 -3.82 16.76
CA GLU A 164 -25.21 -3.33 15.89
C GLU A 164 -26.49 -3.42 16.73
N GLU A 165 -27.04 -2.26 17.10
CA GLU A 165 -28.44 -2.22 17.51
C GLU A 165 -29.22 -2.75 16.31
N LEU A 166 -29.78 -3.96 16.45
CA LEU A 166 -30.66 -4.59 15.47
C LEU A 166 -32.00 -3.83 15.32
N GLN A 167 -32.02 -2.50 15.50
CA GLN A 167 -33.08 -1.62 15.03
C GLN A 167 -32.82 -1.31 13.55
N GLY A 168 -33.17 -2.21 12.62
CA GLY A 168 -33.08 -1.85 11.20
C GLY A 168 -33.53 -2.87 10.17
N CYS A 169 -33.45 -4.16 10.44
CA CYS A 169 -34.04 -5.17 9.56
C CYS A 169 -35.32 -5.72 10.20
N GLN A 170 -36.38 -4.91 10.23
CA GLN A 170 -37.71 -5.50 10.34
C GLN A 170 -38.05 -6.17 9.00
N PRO A 171 -38.53 -7.43 9.01
CA PRO A 171 -38.98 -8.06 7.78
C PRO A 171 -40.10 -7.20 7.18
N LEU A 172 -40.05 -6.97 5.87
CA LEU A 172 -41.18 -6.41 5.13
C LEU A 172 -42.34 -7.38 5.32
N THR A 173 -43.26 -7.06 6.22
CA THR A 173 -44.56 -7.72 6.24
C THR A 173 -45.32 -7.20 5.04
N ASP A 174 -45.51 -8.05 4.04
CA ASP A 174 -46.42 -7.80 2.93
C ASP A 174 -47.82 -7.50 3.49
N ALA A 175 -48.37 -6.34 3.09
CA ALA A 175 -49.76 -5.95 3.27
C ALA A 175 -50.35 -5.58 1.91
#